data_AF-A0A959E6E0-F1
#
_entry.id   AF-A0A959E6E0-F1
#
_cell.length_a   1.000
_cell.length_b   1.000
_cell.length_c   1.000
_cell.angle_alpha   90.00
_cell.angle_beta   90.00
_cell.angle_gamma   90.00
#
_symmetry.space_group_name_H-M   'P 1'
#
loop_
_entity.id
_entity.type
_entity.pdbx_description
1 polymer ?
#
loop_
_entity_poly.entity_id
_entity_poly.type
_entity_poly.pdbx_seq_one_letter_code
_entity_poly.pdbx_strand_id
1 'polypeptide(L)'
;MLRIPMLLVLTFSCLIGLIHGQAPVENPTEFLKRSLISICPGDSLAKSDWHELAPLLKDKRIVLIGEFNHGSREIFLLRNELIRYLHEKLGFNVVLFESGIGELALPNLQMDNMSPKQMTYGFFGGWRTPEFRELMEYIRSEKMAVAGFDVQRTGGSFRQLLQETAETAGMDSTFYYNLEDRYGKIARRLTARGAAYDSVRQETEALMADYRKVHAGLAHPGNASVTTAQALVERTLLNRIAYLTYMLQFVKDRNWSKRWAARDSAMAGNVVWLNDRFWKQDKLIIVGHNY
;
A
#
# COMPACT_ATOMS: atom_id res chain seq x y z
N MET A 1 -53.69 -23.73 -58.87
CA MET A 1 -53.68 -23.31 -57.46
C MET A 1 -52.25 -22.96 -57.06
N LEU A 2 -51.91 -21.68 -57.09
CA LEU A 2 -50.59 -21.16 -56.67
C LEU A 2 -50.55 -21.10 -55.13
N ARG A 3 -49.54 -21.71 -54.51
CA ARG A 3 -49.25 -21.56 -53.08
C ARG A 3 -48.31 -20.36 -52.90
N ILE A 4 -48.80 -19.30 -52.27
CA ILE A 4 -48.02 -18.12 -51.86
C ILE A 4 -47.28 -18.48 -50.56
N PRO A 5 -45.94 -18.37 -50.49
CA PRO A 5 -45.24 -18.54 -49.23
C PRO A 5 -45.41 -17.29 -48.36
N MET A 6 -46.00 -17.46 -47.19
CA MET A 6 -46.17 -16.42 -46.17
C MET A 6 -44.83 -16.20 -45.46
N LEU A 7 -44.16 -15.09 -45.75
CA LEU A 7 -42.95 -14.65 -45.07
C LEU A 7 -43.32 -14.09 -43.69
N LEU A 8 -43.01 -14.83 -42.63
CA LEU A 8 -43.21 -14.39 -41.25
C LEU A 8 -42.06 -13.44 -40.87
N VAL A 9 -42.30 -12.12 -40.95
CA VAL A 9 -41.35 -11.11 -40.45
C VAL A 9 -41.53 -10.98 -38.94
N LEU A 10 -40.66 -11.63 -38.18
CA LEU A 10 -40.53 -11.42 -36.73
C LEU A 10 -39.85 -10.06 -36.50
N THR A 11 -40.64 -9.02 -36.26
CA THR A 11 -40.14 -7.74 -35.74
C THR A 11 -39.74 -7.95 -34.28
N PHE A 12 -38.44 -8.11 -34.04
CA PHE A 12 -37.87 -8.07 -32.71
C PHE A 12 -37.90 -6.60 -32.23
N SER A 13 -39.00 -6.20 -31.60
CA SER A 13 -39.05 -4.93 -30.88
C SER A 13 -38.11 -5.03 -29.68
N CYS A 14 -36.86 -4.58 -29.85
CA CYS A 14 -36.00 -4.26 -28.72
C CYS A 14 -36.68 -3.17 -27.89
N LEU A 15 -37.48 -3.59 -26.91
CA LEU A 15 -37.78 -2.80 -25.72
C LEU A 15 -36.46 -2.63 -25.00
N ILE A 16 -35.71 -1.59 -25.40
CA ILE A 16 -34.69 -0.99 -24.56
C ILE A 16 -35.47 -0.34 -23.42
N GLY A 17 -35.87 -1.15 -22.46
CA GLY A 17 -36.23 -0.65 -21.15
C GLY A 17 -35.02 0.14 -20.69
N LEU A 18 -35.19 1.45 -20.52
CA LEU A 18 -34.20 2.27 -19.85
C LEU A 18 -34.05 1.67 -18.45
N ILE A 19 -33.05 0.80 -18.28
CA ILE A 19 -32.56 0.40 -16.98
C ILE A 19 -31.88 1.64 -16.43
N HIS A 20 -32.69 2.57 -15.94
CA HIS A 20 -32.18 3.65 -15.11
C HIS A 20 -31.59 2.97 -13.87
N GLY A 21 -30.37 3.34 -13.52
CA GLY A 21 -29.86 3.11 -12.17
C GLY A 21 -30.83 3.70 -11.13
N GLN A 22 -30.61 3.40 -9.85
CA GLN A 22 -31.44 3.87 -8.73
C GLN A 22 -32.01 5.27 -8.98
N ALA A 23 -33.35 5.41 -8.84
CA ALA A 23 -34.02 6.69 -9.00
C ALA A 23 -33.30 7.74 -8.14
N PRO A 24 -32.98 8.92 -8.70
CA PRO A 24 -32.30 9.96 -7.93
C PRO A 24 -33.13 10.29 -6.69
N VAL A 25 -32.47 10.35 -5.53
CA VAL A 25 -33.12 10.75 -4.27
C VAL A 25 -33.73 12.13 -4.49
N GLU A 26 -35.06 12.27 -4.35
CA GLU A 26 -35.80 13.50 -4.66
C GLU A 26 -35.30 14.73 -3.87
N ASN A 27 -34.64 14.50 -2.73
CA ASN A 27 -33.98 15.54 -1.94
C ASN A 27 -32.68 15.03 -1.29
N PRO A 28 -31.53 15.09 -2.00
CA PRO A 28 -30.26 14.56 -1.49
C PRO A 28 -29.81 15.23 -0.18
N THR A 29 -30.08 16.54 -0.01
CA THR A 29 -29.70 17.27 1.19
C THR A 29 -30.50 16.82 2.41
N GLU A 30 -31.80 16.58 2.27
CA GLU A 30 -32.62 16.10 3.37
C GLU A 30 -32.27 14.66 3.75
N PHE A 31 -32.02 13.81 2.76
CA PHE A 31 -31.51 12.46 2.98
C PHE A 31 -30.19 12.48 3.77
N LEU A 32 -29.24 13.33 3.37
CA LEU A 32 -27.97 13.50 4.09
C LEU A 32 -28.20 14.00 5.52
N LYS A 33 -29.03 15.03 5.73
CA LYS A 33 -29.32 15.54 7.08
C LYS A 33 -29.87 14.48 8.03
N ARG A 34 -30.65 13.51 7.52
CA ARG A 34 -31.22 12.41 8.31
C ARG A 34 -30.28 11.22 8.51
N SER A 35 -29.32 11.04 7.60
CA SER A 35 -28.51 9.80 7.52
C SER A 35 -27.04 10.00 7.85
N LEU A 36 -26.58 11.25 8.00
CA LEU A 36 -25.20 11.57 8.32
C LEU A 36 -24.92 11.39 9.81
N ILE A 37 -23.79 10.75 10.09
CA ILE A 37 -23.16 10.78 11.40
C ILE A 37 -22.16 11.94 11.38
N SER A 38 -22.37 12.92 12.24
CA SER A 38 -21.45 14.06 12.37
C SER A 38 -20.29 13.68 13.29
N ILE A 39 -19.08 13.63 12.72
CA ILE A 39 -17.85 13.26 13.45
C ILE A 39 -17.17 14.48 14.08
N CYS A 40 -17.28 15.65 13.46
CA CYS A 40 -16.68 16.90 13.93
C CYS A 40 -17.77 17.94 14.17
N PRO A 41 -18.44 17.93 15.33
CA PRO A 41 -19.50 18.89 15.61
C PRO A 41 -18.98 20.33 15.91
N GLY A 42 -17.66 20.57 15.87
CA GLY A 42 -17.07 21.90 16.09
C GLY A 42 -15.83 22.18 15.21
N ASP A 43 -15.19 23.33 15.44
CA ASP A 43 -14.14 23.87 14.54
C ASP A 43 -12.77 23.14 14.63
N SER A 44 -12.59 22.24 15.59
CA SER A 44 -11.34 21.52 15.81
C SER A 44 -11.44 20.07 15.36
N LEU A 45 -10.76 19.73 14.28
CA LEU A 45 -10.58 18.35 13.80
C LEU A 45 -9.82 17.46 14.78
N ALA A 46 -9.20 18.02 15.82
CA ALA A 46 -8.51 17.29 16.87
C ALA A 46 -9.43 16.83 18.02
N LYS A 47 -10.75 17.11 17.94
CA LYS A 47 -11.77 16.70 18.93
C LYS A 47 -12.91 15.92 18.27
N SER A 48 -12.59 15.14 17.25
CA SER A 48 -13.56 14.30 16.55
C SER A 48 -14.15 13.23 17.49
N ASP A 49 -15.46 13.06 17.45
CA ASP A 49 -16.15 11.98 18.16
C ASP A 49 -16.48 10.86 17.18
N TRP A 50 -15.91 9.68 17.45
CA TRP A 50 -16.05 8.49 16.63
C TRP A 50 -16.94 7.43 17.30
N HIS A 51 -17.62 7.75 18.41
CA HIS A 51 -18.43 6.81 19.18
C HIS A 51 -19.45 6.05 18.33
N GLU A 52 -20.12 6.77 17.42
CA GLU A 52 -21.11 6.23 16.49
C GLU A 52 -20.51 5.17 15.53
N LEU A 53 -19.19 5.15 15.32
CA LEU A 53 -18.54 4.11 14.51
C LEU A 53 -18.24 2.82 15.30
N ALA A 54 -18.18 2.86 16.64
CA ALA A 54 -17.83 1.69 17.43
C ALA A 54 -18.73 0.47 17.16
N PRO A 55 -20.07 0.59 17.13
CA PRO A 55 -20.95 -0.54 16.85
C PRO A 55 -20.70 -1.17 15.47
N LEU A 56 -20.25 -0.37 14.49
CA LEU A 56 -19.99 -0.83 13.11
C LEU A 56 -18.65 -1.57 12.97
N LEU A 57 -17.67 -1.18 13.81
CA LEU A 57 -16.28 -1.60 13.66
C LEU A 57 -15.79 -2.59 14.74
N LYS A 58 -16.48 -2.70 15.88
CA LYS A 58 -16.03 -3.51 17.03
C LYS A 58 -15.74 -4.98 16.69
N ASP A 59 -16.54 -5.59 15.81
CA ASP A 59 -16.41 -6.99 15.43
C ASP A 59 -15.56 -7.17 14.15
N LYS A 60 -15.04 -6.07 13.60
CA LYS A 60 -14.15 -6.11 12.44
C LYS A 60 -12.72 -6.30 12.91
N ARG A 61 -12.00 -7.17 12.19
CA ARG A 61 -10.56 -7.36 12.39
C ARG A 61 -9.73 -6.44 11.50
N ILE A 62 -10.21 -6.13 10.30
CA ILE A 62 -9.49 -5.28 9.35
C ILE A 62 -10.39 -4.10 8.98
N VAL A 63 -9.86 -2.89 9.07
CA VAL A 63 -10.49 -1.65 8.61
C VAL A 63 -9.59 -1.00 7.56
N LEU A 64 -10.14 -0.71 6.38
CA LEU A 64 -9.45 0.03 5.33
C LEU A 64 -9.89 1.48 5.40
N ILE A 65 -8.93 2.39 5.50
CA ILE A 65 -9.12 3.83 5.53
C ILE A 65 -8.50 4.43 4.27
N GLY A 66 -9.38 4.97 3.43
CA GLY A 66 -8.99 5.67 2.21
C GLY A 66 -8.55 7.12 2.47
N GLU A 67 -7.68 7.64 1.60
CA GLU A 67 -7.24 9.03 1.59
C GLU A 67 -7.40 9.63 0.18
N PHE A 68 -8.04 10.80 0.06
CA PHE A 68 -8.28 11.42 -1.26
C PHE A 68 -7.05 12.15 -1.82
N ASN A 69 -6.11 12.56 -0.96
CA ASN A 69 -4.83 13.11 -1.37
C ASN A 69 -3.78 12.94 -0.28
N HIS A 70 -2.52 12.89 -0.69
CA HIS A 70 -1.40 12.94 0.24
C HIS A 70 -1.06 14.37 0.65
N GLY A 71 -0.96 14.60 1.96
CA GLY A 71 -0.36 15.84 2.50
C GLY A 71 -1.35 16.97 2.81
N SER A 72 -2.67 16.73 2.73
CA SER A 72 -3.64 17.67 3.31
C SER A 72 -3.65 17.57 4.83
N ARG A 73 -3.43 18.70 5.48
CA ARG A 73 -3.39 18.81 6.95
C ARG A 73 -4.66 18.29 7.60
N GLU A 74 -5.82 18.71 7.10
CA GLU A 74 -7.14 18.36 7.64
C GLU A 74 -7.39 16.85 7.58
N ILE A 75 -7.00 16.22 6.47
CA ILE A 75 -7.13 14.78 6.28
C ILE A 75 -6.21 14.02 7.22
N PHE A 76 -4.96 14.46 7.38
CA PHE A 76 -4.05 13.86 8.35
C PHE A 76 -4.55 14.01 9.79
N LEU A 77 -5.03 15.19 10.19
CA LEU A 77 -5.60 15.39 11.52
C LEU A 77 -6.74 14.41 11.78
N LEU A 78 -7.73 14.38 10.89
CA LEU A 78 -8.91 13.52 11.06
C LEU A 78 -8.56 12.03 11.05
N ARG A 79 -7.73 11.60 10.09
CA ARG A 79 -7.29 10.19 9.98
C ARG A 79 -6.47 9.76 11.19
N ASN A 80 -5.58 10.62 11.67
CA ASN A 80 -4.73 10.31 12.82
C ASN A 80 -5.58 10.17 14.08
N GLU A 81 -6.58 11.03 14.28
CA GLU A 81 -7.57 10.88 15.37
C GLU A 81 -8.38 9.58 15.24
N LEU A 82 -8.81 9.21 14.03
CA LEU A 82 -9.49 7.93 13.82
C LEU A 82 -8.58 6.74 14.17
N ILE A 83 -7.30 6.77 13.78
CA ILE A 83 -6.34 5.71 14.13
C ILE A 83 -6.20 5.58 15.65
N ARG A 84 -6.06 6.71 16.37
CA ARG A 84 -6.01 6.74 17.85
C ARG A 84 -7.28 6.14 18.46
N TYR A 85 -8.45 6.53 17.96
CA TYR A 85 -9.72 6.00 18.44
C TYR A 85 -9.85 4.48 18.21
N LEU A 86 -9.50 3.99 17.02
CA LEU A 86 -9.55 2.56 16.71
C LEU A 86 -8.60 1.77 17.61
N HIS A 87 -7.42 2.29 17.88
CA HIS A 87 -6.47 1.69 18.82
C HIS A 87 -7.05 1.67 20.24
N GLU A 88 -7.34 2.84 20.81
CA GLU A 88 -7.72 3.02 22.23
C GLU A 88 -9.05 2.38 22.59
N LYS A 89 -10.05 2.42 21.69
CA LYS A 89 -11.41 2.00 22.00
C LYS A 89 -11.75 0.64 21.44
N LEU A 90 -11.16 0.26 20.31
CA LEU A 90 -11.54 -0.95 19.59
C LEU A 90 -10.42 -2.00 19.48
N GLY A 91 -9.22 -1.71 20.00
CA GLY A 91 -8.10 -2.65 20.10
C GLY A 91 -7.37 -2.91 18.78
N PHE A 92 -7.33 -1.93 17.88
CA PHE A 92 -6.53 -2.01 16.64
C PHE A 92 -5.07 -1.67 16.92
N ASN A 93 -4.22 -2.70 16.99
CA ASN A 93 -2.81 -2.57 17.42
C ASN A 93 -1.79 -2.52 16.27
N VAL A 94 -2.27 -2.64 15.02
CA VAL A 94 -1.41 -2.70 13.82
C VAL A 94 -1.91 -1.70 12.80
N VAL A 95 -1.01 -0.88 12.25
CA VAL A 95 -1.31 0.01 11.13
C VAL A 95 -0.39 -0.27 9.93
N LEU A 96 -1.01 -0.55 8.78
CA LEU A 96 -0.34 -0.74 7.51
C LEU A 96 -0.56 0.49 6.64
N PHE A 97 0.51 1.09 6.14
CA PHE A 97 0.45 2.23 5.23
C PHE A 97 0.85 1.85 3.81
N GLU A 98 0.32 2.58 2.83
CA GLU A 98 0.74 2.56 1.42
C GLU A 98 2.16 3.16 1.26
N SER A 99 3.11 2.51 1.90
CA SER A 99 4.54 2.79 1.93
C SER A 99 5.27 1.47 1.69
N GLY A 100 6.50 1.55 1.19
CA GLY A 100 7.26 0.37 0.82
C GLY A 100 7.50 -0.56 2.02
N ILE A 101 7.33 -1.87 1.82
CA ILE A 101 7.46 -2.85 2.90
C ILE A 101 8.83 -2.82 3.58
N GLY A 102 9.91 -2.65 2.82
CA GLY A 102 11.27 -2.53 3.36
C GLY A 102 11.55 -1.16 3.97
N GLU A 103 10.81 -0.14 3.54
CA GLU A 103 10.98 1.24 3.98
C GLU A 103 10.43 1.47 5.40
N LEU A 104 9.39 0.74 5.78
CA LEU A 104 8.84 0.74 7.14
C LEU A 104 9.31 -0.41 8.03
N ALA A 105 10.09 -1.35 7.49
CA ALA A 105 10.64 -2.46 8.27
C ALA A 105 11.51 -1.96 9.44
N LEU A 106 12.47 -1.06 9.21
CA LEU A 106 13.31 -0.52 10.31
C LEU A 106 12.53 0.36 11.30
N PRO A 107 11.66 1.30 10.88
CA PRO A 107 10.77 2.01 11.80
C PRO A 107 10.00 1.11 12.77
N ASN A 108 9.61 -0.09 12.33
CA ASN A 108 8.94 -1.07 13.19
C ASN A 108 9.93 -1.85 14.08
N LEU A 109 11.02 -2.37 13.50
CA LEU A 109 11.99 -3.23 14.19
C LEU A 109 12.85 -2.47 15.21
N GLN A 110 13.10 -1.18 14.97
CA GLN A 110 13.97 -0.32 15.77
C GLN A 110 13.21 0.90 16.30
N MET A 111 11.90 0.76 16.53
CA MET A 111 10.99 1.83 16.95
C MET A 111 11.52 2.63 18.15
N ASP A 112 12.13 1.94 19.12
CA ASP A 112 12.66 2.54 20.35
C ASP A 112 13.96 3.33 20.12
N ASN A 113 14.65 3.06 19.02
CA ASN A 113 15.90 3.72 18.64
C ASN A 113 15.68 4.81 17.58
N MET A 114 14.43 5.10 17.20
CA MET A 114 14.09 6.11 16.21
C MET A 114 13.28 7.26 16.81
N SER A 115 13.64 8.48 16.45
CA SER A 115 12.77 9.63 16.65
C SER A 115 11.54 9.54 15.73
N PRO A 116 10.40 10.17 16.09
CA PRO A 116 9.21 10.11 15.23
C PRO A 116 9.48 10.72 13.86
N LYS A 117 10.37 11.73 13.81
CA LYS A 117 10.84 12.32 12.56
C LYS A 117 11.55 11.30 11.69
N GLN A 118 12.45 10.47 12.24
CA GLN A 118 13.15 9.42 11.49
C GLN A 118 12.17 8.36 10.97
N MET A 119 11.15 7.98 11.75
CA MET A 119 10.12 7.04 11.29
C MET A 119 9.39 7.54 10.03
N THR A 120 9.21 8.87 9.87
CA THR A 120 8.61 9.44 8.64
C THR A 120 9.46 9.27 7.37
N TYR A 121 10.75 8.92 7.48
CA TYR A 121 11.63 8.78 6.32
C TYR A 121 11.37 7.51 5.50
N GLY A 122 10.57 6.58 6.03
CA GLY A 122 10.02 5.46 5.25
C GLY A 122 8.99 5.91 4.21
N PHE A 123 8.39 7.09 4.36
CA PHE A 123 7.31 7.59 3.52
C PHE A 123 7.78 8.59 2.45
N PHE A 124 6.95 8.78 1.43
CA PHE A 124 7.10 9.85 0.44
C PHE A 124 7.11 11.23 1.10
N GLY A 125 7.72 12.22 0.43
CA GLY A 125 7.91 13.56 0.99
C GLY A 125 6.62 14.25 1.45
N GLY A 126 5.49 14.02 0.77
CA GLY A 126 4.19 14.62 1.13
C GLY A 126 3.64 14.18 2.49
N TRP A 127 4.15 13.09 3.06
CA TRP A 127 3.77 12.59 4.38
C TRP A 127 4.64 13.16 5.51
N ARG A 128 5.73 13.87 5.19
CA ARG A 128 6.70 14.36 6.19
C ARG A 128 6.26 15.68 6.81
N THR A 129 5.06 15.68 7.40
CA THR A 129 4.42 16.86 8.01
C THR A 129 4.46 16.79 9.54
N PRO A 130 4.21 17.90 10.26
CA PRO A 130 4.08 17.90 11.71
C PRO A 130 3.02 16.91 12.22
N GLU A 131 1.84 16.88 11.57
CA GLU A 131 0.70 16.03 11.96
C GLU A 131 1.05 14.54 11.85
N PHE A 132 1.75 14.16 10.79
CA PHE A 132 2.15 12.77 10.61
C PHE A 132 3.29 12.37 11.56
N ARG A 133 4.19 13.29 11.89
CA ARG A 133 5.21 13.08 12.93
C ARG A 133 4.56 12.87 14.31
N GLU A 134 3.49 13.59 14.63
CA GLU A 134 2.72 13.37 15.86
C GLU A 134 2.04 12.00 15.90
N LEU A 135 1.59 11.48 14.74
CA LEU A 135 1.13 10.10 14.67
C LEU A 135 2.27 9.10 14.92
N MET A 136 3.47 9.33 14.36
CA MET A 136 4.62 8.44 14.63
C MET A 136 5.03 8.46 16.11
N GLU A 137 4.91 9.61 16.78
CA GLU A 137 5.14 9.71 18.23
C GLU A 137 4.15 8.83 19.00
N TYR A 138 2.87 8.92 18.66
CA TYR A 138 1.82 8.10 19.26
C TYR A 138 2.03 6.60 19.02
N ILE A 139 2.28 6.19 17.77
CA ILE A 139 2.55 4.78 17.42
C ILE A 139 3.70 4.23 18.26
N ARG A 140 4.75 5.05 18.46
CA ARG A 140 5.90 4.68 19.28
C ARG A 140 5.56 4.59 20.78
N SER A 141 4.85 5.58 21.33
CA SER A 141 4.50 5.59 22.76
C SER A 141 3.63 4.40 23.12
N GLU A 142 2.67 4.07 22.26
CA GLU A 142 1.71 3.00 22.44
C GLU A 142 2.22 1.62 21.96
N LYS A 143 3.43 1.56 21.40
CA LYS A 143 4.03 0.32 20.86
C LYS A 143 3.14 -0.36 19.81
N MET A 144 2.42 0.43 19.02
CA MET A 144 1.61 -0.09 17.91
C MET A 144 2.54 -0.57 16.79
N ALA A 145 2.25 -1.74 16.23
CA ALA A 145 3.01 -2.21 15.07
C ALA A 145 2.71 -1.34 13.84
N VAL A 146 3.75 -0.99 13.09
CA VAL A 146 3.65 -0.19 11.86
C VAL A 146 4.33 -0.93 10.70
N ALA A 147 3.71 -0.96 9.53
CA ALA A 147 4.35 -1.55 8.35
C ALA A 147 3.89 -0.93 7.04
N GLY A 148 4.67 -1.17 6.00
CA GLY A 148 4.37 -0.74 4.64
C GLY A 148 3.87 -1.93 3.83
N PHE A 149 2.88 -1.72 2.95
CA PHE A 149 2.42 -2.76 2.03
C PHE A 149 2.63 -2.42 0.54
N ASP A 150 3.17 -1.25 0.22
CA ASP A 150 3.50 -0.88 -1.16
C ASP A 150 4.71 -1.68 -1.68
N VAL A 151 4.70 -1.92 -2.98
CA VAL A 151 5.78 -2.53 -3.75
C VAL A 151 6.88 -1.50 -4.08
N GLN A 152 6.50 -0.23 -4.14
CA GLN A 152 7.40 0.86 -4.49
C GLN A 152 8.36 1.21 -3.35
N ARG A 153 9.51 1.79 -3.73
CA ARG A 153 10.42 2.41 -2.77
C ARG A 153 9.93 3.81 -2.41
N THR A 154 9.51 3.98 -1.16
CA THR A 154 9.01 5.26 -0.63
C THR A 154 10.00 5.99 0.29
N GLY A 155 11.13 5.35 0.63
CA GLY A 155 12.08 5.82 1.63
C GLY A 155 13.49 5.22 1.47
N GLY A 156 14.36 5.46 2.45
CA GLY A 156 15.78 5.05 2.42
C GLY A 156 16.16 3.90 3.36
N SER A 157 15.29 3.56 4.33
CA SER A 157 15.62 2.67 5.46
C SER A 157 15.96 1.25 5.03
N PHE A 158 15.40 0.77 3.92
CA PHE A 158 15.64 -0.60 3.46
C PHE A 158 17.12 -0.91 3.19
N ARG A 159 17.91 0.08 2.75
CA ARG A 159 19.34 -0.13 2.46
C ARG A 159 20.09 -0.66 3.69
N GLN A 160 19.87 -0.04 4.84
CA GLN A 160 20.52 -0.44 6.09
C GLN A 160 20.07 -1.85 6.49
N LEU A 161 18.77 -2.13 6.43
CA LEU A 161 18.24 -3.45 6.78
C LEU A 161 18.80 -4.57 5.89
N LEU A 162 18.92 -4.30 4.58
CA LEU A 162 19.53 -5.23 3.63
C LEU A 162 20.99 -5.50 3.97
N GLN A 163 21.76 -4.46 4.30
CA GLN A 163 23.17 -4.59 4.69
C GLN A 163 23.31 -5.43 5.96
N GLU A 164 22.61 -5.06 7.04
CA GLU A 164 22.65 -5.79 8.32
C GLU A 164 22.26 -7.27 8.15
N THR A 165 21.22 -7.53 7.35
CA THR A 165 20.74 -8.91 7.10
C THR A 165 21.73 -9.71 6.27
N ALA A 166 22.31 -9.11 5.23
CA ALA A 166 23.28 -9.78 4.36
C ALA A 166 24.62 -10.03 5.07
N GLU A 167 25.07 -9.09 5.91
CA GLU A 167 26.27 -9.25 6.75
C GLU A 167 26.08 -10.37 7.77
N THR A 168 24.92 -10.43 8.42
CA THR A 168 24.57 -11.52 9.35
C THR A 168 24.55 -12.88 8.65
N ALA A 169 24.15 -12.91 7.37
CA ALA A 169 24.17 -14.12 6.54
C ALA A 169 25.57 -14.46 5.99
N GLY A 170 26.60 -13.67 6.28
CA GLY A 170 27.96 -13.88 5.76
C GLY A 170 28.09 -13.67 4.25
N MET A 171 27.17 -12.92 3.64
CA MET A 171 27.18 -12.65 2.20
C MET A 171 28.31 -11.68 1.84
N ASP A 172 28.99 -11.92 0.73
CA ASP A 172 29.97 -10.97 0.19
C ASP A 172 29.27 -9.63 -0.16
N SER A 173 29.79 -8.54 0.40
CA SER A 173 29.29 -7.18 0.20
C SER A 173 29.15 -6.77 -1.26
N THR A 174 29.97 -7.32 -2.16
CA THR A 174 29.92 -7.05 -3.61
C THR A 174 28.57 -7.41 -4.23
N PHE A 175 27.80 -8.33 -3.64
CA PHE A 175 26.47 -8.70 -4.13
C PHE A 175 25.37 -7.68 -3.82
N TYR A 176 25.48 -6.93 -2.71
CA TYR A 176 24.36 -6.09 -2.23
C TYR A 176 24.69 -4.59 -2.07
N TYR A 177 25.96 -4.19 -1.94
CA TYR A 177 26.32 -2.83 -1.53
C TYR A 177 25.76 -1.72 -2.44
N ASN A 178 25.63 -1.96 -3.74
CA ASN A 178 25.18 -0.97 -4.73
C ASN A 178 23.76 -1.21 -5.28
N LEU A 179 23.04 -2.23 -4.81
CA LEU A 179 21.75 -2.64 -5.38
C LEU A 179 20.72 -1.50 -5.32
N GLU A 180 20.55 -0.89 -4.16
CA GLU A 180 19.56 0.18 -3.99
C GLU A 180 19.94 1.48 -4.72
N ASP A 181 21.23 1.73 -4.97
CA ASP A 181 21.70 2.84 -5.80
C ASP A 181 21.37 2.61 -7.28
N ARG A 182 21.65 1.39 -7.77
CA ARG A 182 21.28 0.98 -9.14
C ARG A 182 19.77 1.02 -9.33
N TYR A 183 18.99 0.53 -8.37
CA TYR A 183 17.54 0.63 -8.40
C TYR A 183 17.07 2.07 -8.48
N GLY A 184 17.64 2.99 -7.70
CA GLY A 184 17.26 4.40 -7.77
C GLY A 184 17.50 5.03 -9.15
N LYS A 185 18.62 4.69 -9.79
CA LYS A 185 18.95 5.15 -11.15
C LYS A 185 18.00 4.56 -12.18
N ILE A 186 17.78 3.24 -12.16
CA ILE A 186 16.90 2.54 -13.11
C ILE A 186 15.43 2.95 -12.92
N ALA A 187 14.94 3.03 -11.68
CA ALA A 187 13.56 3.46 -11.40
C ALA A 187 13.28 4.85 -11.97
N ARG A 188 14.22 5.81 -11.81
CA ARG A 188 14.11 7.15 -12.39
C ARG A 188 14.02 7.10 -13.92
N ARG A 189 14.83 6.26 -14.57
CA ARG A 189 14.82 6.07 -16.02
C ARG A 189 13.50 5.43 -16.49
N LEU A 190 13.00 4.41 -15.79
CA LEU A 190 11.72 3.74 -16.11
C LEU A 190 10.51 4.69 -16.01
N THR A 191 10.55 5.66 -15.08
CA THR A 191 9.48 6.66 -14.92
C THR A 191 9.60 7.89 -15.82
N ALA A 192 10.69 8.03 -16.59
CA ALA A 192 10.89 9.19 -17.45
C ALA A 192 9.88 9.19 -18.62
N ARG A 193 9.30 10.36 -18.91
CA ARG A 193 8.27 10.53 -19.96
C ARG A 193 8.70 10.00 -21.33
N GLY A 194 9.99 10.09 -21.66
CA GLY A 194 10.59 9.64 -22.92
C GLY A 194 11.37 8.33 -22.85
N ALA A 195 11.21 7.51 -21.80
CA ALA A 195 11.97 6.28 -21.65
C ALA A 195 11.73 5.33 -22.84
N ALA A 196 12.79 4.92 -23.54
CA ALA A 196 12.71 3.93 -24.62
C ALA A 196 13.01 2.53 -24.06
N TYR A 197 12.19 1.53 -24.41
CA TYR A 197 12.30 0.16 -23.90
C TYR A 197 13.71 -0.42 -24.06
N ASP A 198 14.27 -0.37 -25.27
CA ASP A 198 15.60 -0.95 -25.56
C ASP A 198 16.73 -0.25 -24.78
N SER A 199 16.56 1.02 -24.40
CA SER A 199 17.57 1.76 -23.65
C SER A 199 17.66 1.35 -22.17
N VAL A 200 16.57 0.82 -21.59
CA VAL A 200 16.47 0.49 -20.16
C VAL A 200 16.36 -1.01 -19.91
N ARG A 201 16.03 -1.82 -20.92
CA ARG A 201 15.77 -3.25 -20.78
C ARG A 201 16.94 -4.01 -20.17
N GLN A 202 18.12 -3.91 -20.78
CA GLN A 202 19.28 -4.73 -20.38
C GLN A 202 19.70 -4.46 -18.93
N GLU A 203 19.81 -3.20 -18.53
CA GLU A 203 20.17 -2.83 -17.16
C GLU A 203 19.10 -3.23 -16.14
N THR A 204 17.82 -3.17 -16.54
CA THR A 204 16.69 -3.55 -15.68
C THR A 204 16.67 -5.05 -15.46
N GLU A 205 16.83 -5.84 -16.53
CA GLU A 205 16.92 -7.30 -16.47
C GLU A 205 18.13 -7.76 -15.66
N ALA A 206 19.29 -7.11 -15.83
CA ALA A 206 20.48 -7.38 -15.04
C ALA A 206 20.26 -7.08 -13.54
N LEU A 207 19.64 -5.95 -13.20
CA LEU A 207 19.32 -5.63 -11.82
C LEU A 207 18.31 -6.62 -11.20
N MET A 208 17.28 -7.03 -11.95
CA MET A 208 16.35 -8.08 -11.49
C MET A 208 17.08 -9.40 -11.24
N ALA A 209 18.04 -9.78 -12.08
CA ALA A 209 18.84 -10.98 -11.88
C ALA A 209 19.70 -10.89 -10.61
N ASP A 210 20.29 -9.72 -10.32
CA ASP A 210 21.10 -9.55 -9.12
C ASP A 210 20.24 -9.56 -7.84
N TYR A 211 19.05 -8.98 -7.87
CA TYR A 211 18.09 -9.14 -6.76
C TYR A 211 17.72 -10.62 -6.52
N ARG A 212 17.54 -11.42 -7.58
CA ARG A 212 17.29 -12.87 -7.45
C ARG A 212 18.48 -13.61 -6.84
N LYS A 213 19.72 -13.23 -7.21
CA LYS A 213 20.93 -13.83 -6.61
C LYS A 213 21.01 -13.53 -5.12
N VAL A 214 20.79 -12.28 -4.70
CA VAL A 214 20.78 -11.92 -3.28
C VAL A 214 19.66 -12.64 -2.54
N HIS A 215 18.44 -12.66 -3.10
CA HIS A 215 17.33 -13.40 -2.50
C HIS A 215 17.65 -14.90 -2.34
N ALA A 216 18.23 -15.53 -3.36
CA ALA A 216 18.63 -16.95 -3.29
C ALA A 216 19.78 -17.18 -2.29
N GLY A 217 20.73 -16.26 -2.18
CA GLY A 217 21.83 -16.35 -1.22
C GLY A 217 21.40 -16.12 0.23
N LEU A 218 20.29 -15.43 0.48
CA LEU A 218 19.68 -15.30 1.80
C LEU A 218 18.81 -16.51 2.17
N ALA A 219 18.38 -17.30 1.19
CA ALA A 219 17.58 -18.49 1.46
C ALA A 219 18.41 -19.54 2.21
N HIS A 220 17.98 -19.90 3.42
CA HIS A 220 18.72 -20.83 4.28
C HIS A 220 18.59 -22.28 3.83
N PRO A 221 19.72 -22.99 3.58
CA PRO A 221 19.71 -24.45 3.46
C PRO A 221 19.69 -25.08 4.87
N GLY A 222 18.53 -25.13 5.52
CA GLY A 222 18.37 -25.86 6.80
C GLY A 222 17.22 -25.36 7.67
N ASN A 223 16.79 -26.19 8.63
CA ASN A 223 15.67 -25.99 9.56
C ASN A 223 15.79 -24.78 10.53
N ALA A 224 16.63 -23.78 10.24
CA ALA A 224 16.73 -22.56 11.04
C ALA A 224 15.50 -21.67 10.83
N SER A 225 14.94 -21.12 11.92
CA SER A 225 13.81 -20.20 11.84
C SER A 225 14.24 -18.88 11.19
N VAL A 226 13.55 -18.48 10.12
CA VAL A 226 13.75 -17.18 9.45
C VAL A 226 13.36 -16.04 10.41
N THR A 227 14.27 -15.08 10.63
CA THR A 227 14.01 -13.91 11.48
C THR A 227 13.00 -12.96 10.81
N THR A 228 12.33 -12.11 11.59
CA THR A 228 11.42 -11.07 11.05
C THR A 228 12.15 -10.14 10.09
N ALA A 229 13.36 -9.70 10.44
CA ALA A 229 14.20 -8.85 9.59
C ALA A 229 14.46 -9.51 8.23
N GLN A 230 14.90 -10.77 8.24
CA GLN A 230 15.15 -11.51 7.01
C GLN A 230 13.89 -11.71 6.16
N ALA A 231 12.76 -12.08 6.78
CA ALA A 231 11.50 -12.24 6.07
C ALA A 231 11.06 -10.94 5.36
N LEU A 232 11.24 -9.78 6.02
CA LEU A 232 10.96 -8.47 5.42
C LEU A 232 11.95 -8.12 4.31
N VAL A 233 13.24 -8.47 4.44
CA VAL A 233 14.23 -8.29 3.38
C VAL A 233 13.89 -9.12 2.15
N GLU A 234 13.68 -10.43 2.31
CA GLU A 234 13.31 -11.33 1.22
C GLU A 234 12.06 -10.82 0.48
N ARG A 235 11.02 -10.43 1.24
CA ARG A 235 9.80 -9.86 0.65
C ARG A 235 10.06 -8.55 -0.10
N THR A 236 10.93 -7.69 0.44
CA THR A 236 11.30 -6.44 -0.25
C THR A 236 12.06 -6.71 -1.54
N LEU A 237 12.99 -7.67 -1.58
CA LEU A 237 13.72 -8.06 -2.79
C LEU A 237 12.75 -8.54 -3.88
N LEU A 238 11.75 -9.34 -3.51
CA LEU A 238 10.67 -9.76 -4.43
C LEU A 238 9.85 -8.56 -4.94
N ASN A 239 9.52 -7.61 -4.06
CA ASN A 239 8.84 -6.37 -4.47
C ASN A 239 9.69 -5.52 -5.43
N ARG A 240 11.01 -5.43 -5.23
CA ARG A 240 11.91 -4.74 -6.17
C ARG A 240 11.88 -5.38 -7.55
N ILE A 241 11.90 -6.72 -7.61
CA ILE A 241 11.77 -7.45 -8.88
C ILE A 241 10.39 -7.19 -9.52
N ALA A 242 9.31 -7.25 -8.74
CA ALA A 242 7.96 -6.99 -9.23
C ALA A 242 7.82 -5.57 -9.80
N TYR A 243 8.29 -4.55 -9.06
CA TYR A 243 8.33 -3.16 -9.50
C TYR A 243 9.03 -3.00 -10.85
N LEU A 244 10.27 -3.49 -10.95
CA LEU A 244 11.07 -3.40 -12.16
C LEU A 244 10.39 -4.12 -13.33
N THR A 245 9.76 -5.28 -13.07
CA THR A 245 9.05 -6.06 -14.07
C THR A 245 7.88 -5.29 -14.68
N TYR A 246 6.93 -4.83 -13.86
CA TYR A 246 5.74 -4.16 -14.40
C TYR A 246 6.07 -2.76 -14.95
N MET A 247 7.08 -2.08 -14.42
CA MET A 247 7.51 -0.78 -14.95
C MET A 247 8.23 -0.93 -16.30
N LEU A 248 9.07 -1.95 -16.47
CA LEU A 248 9.68 -2.25 -17.76
C LEU A 248 8.62 -2.62 -18.81
N GLN A 249 7.63 -3.42 -18.41
CA GLN A 249 6.49 -3.74 -19.27
C GLN A 249 5.69 -2.47 -19.64
N PHE A 250 5.45 -1.57 -18.68
CA PHE A 250 4.80 -0.30 -18.94
C PHE A 250 5.58 0.61 -19.90
N VAL A 251 6.92 0.62 -19.83
CA VAL A 251 7.74 1.35 -20.82
C VAL A 251 7.54 0.81 -22.23
N LYS A 252 7.31 -0.51 -22.37
CA LYS A 252 7.09 -1.19 -23.65
C LYS A 252 5.72 -0.89 -24.25
N ASP A 253 4.65 -1.01 -23.45
CA ASP A 253 3.27 -1.01 -23.97
C ASP A 253 2.44 0.22 -23.59
N ARG A 254 2.93 1.07 -22.68
CA ARG A 254 2.22 2.25 -22.13
C ARG A 254 0.83 1.93 -21.59
N ASN A 255 0.60 0.68 -21.16
CA ASN A 255 -0.68 0.24 -20.68
C ASN A 255 -0.86 0.56 -19.19
N TRP A 256 -1.54 1.67 -18.91
CA TRP A 256 -1.83 2.11 -17.55
C TRP A 256 -2.63 1.08 -16.75
N SER A 257 -3.66 0.48 -17.33
CA SER A 257 -4.49 -0.51 -16.64
C SER A 257 -3.67 -1.72 -16.17
N LYS A 258 -2.76 -2.24 -17.00
CA LYS A 258 -1.86 -3.34 -16.62
C LYS A 258 -0.89 -2.93 -15.52
N ARG A 259 -0.33 -1.73 -15.60
CA ARG A 259 0.58 -1.20 -14.58
C ARG A 259 -0.13 -1.11 -13.22
N TRP A 260 -1.32 -0.51 -13.19
CA TRP A 260 -2.10 -0.36 -11.96
C TRP A 260 -2.52 -1.70 -11.39
N ALA A 261 -3.09 -2.58 -12.22
CA ALA A 261 -3.45 -3.93 -11.80
C ALA A 261 -2.27 -4.71 -11.22
N ALA A 262 -1.07 -4.60 -11.81
CA ALA A 262 0.13 -5.26 -11.30
C ALA A 262 0.57 -4.72 -9.94
N ARG A 263 0.55 -3.39 -9.75
CA ARG A 263 0.87 -2.78 -8.45
C ARG A 263 -0.17 -3.17 -7.40
N ASP A 264 -1.45 -3.02 -7.69
CA ASP A 264 -2.54 -3.26 -6.75
C ASP A 264 -2.58 -4.73 -6.30
N SER A 265 -2.40 -5.66 -7.25
CA SER A 265 -2.33 -7.09 -6.93
C SER A 265 -1.17 -7.41 -5.99
N ALA A 266 -0.01 -6.78 -6.22
CA ALA A 266 1.16 -7.01 -5.39
C ALA A 266 1.04 -6.31 -4.01
N MET A 267 0.40 -5.14 -3.92
CA MET A 267 0.02 -4.51 -2.65
C MET A 267 -0.94 -5.38 -1.84
N ALA A 268 -2.01 -5.89 -2.46
CA ALA A 268 -2.94 -6.82 -1.82
C ALA A 268 -2.22 -8.09 -1.34
N GLY A 269 -1.33 -8.65 -2.17
CA GLY A 269 -0.49 -9.78 -1.80
C GLY A 269 0.43 -9.49 -0.61
N ASN A 270 0.93 -8.26 -0.46
CA ASN A 270 1.73 -7.86 0.71
C ASN A 270 0.88 -7.76 1.97
N VAL A 271 -0.34 -7.20 1.89
CA VAL A 271 -1.29 -7.17 3.02
C VAL A 271 -1.60 -8.58 3.51
N VAL A 272 -1.93 -9.50 2.61
CA VAL A 272 -2.21 -10.92 2.97
C VAL A 272 -0.98 -11.55 3.61
N TRP A 273 0.20 -11.37 3.03
CA TRP A 273 1.44 -11.94 3.57
C TRP A 273 1.79 -11.39 4.96
N LEU A 274 1.69 -10.07 5.17
CA LEU A 274 1.94 -9.42 6.46
C LEU A 274 0.95 -9.93 7.52
N ASN A 275 -0.33 -9.98 7.16
CA ASN A 275 -1.38 -10.51 8.02
C ASN A 275 -1.09 -11.95 8.44
N ASP A 276 -0.88 -12.85 7.48
CA ASP A 276 -0.78 -14.28 7.77
C ASP A 276 0.50 -14.62 8.53
N ARG A 277 1.57 -13.85 8.30
CA ARG A 277 2.88 -14.12 8.88
C ARG A 277 3.10 -13.47 10.25
N PHE A 278 2.57 -12.26 10.47
CA PHE A 278 2.88 -11.49 11.69
C PHE A 278 1.66 -11.16 12.54
N TRP A 279 0.47 -10.99 11.95
CA TRP A 279 -0.67 -10.35 12.61
C TRP A 279 -2.00 -11.06 12.36
N LYS A 280 -1.97 -12.40 12.33
CA LYS A 280 -3.12 -13.21 11.92
C LYS A 280 -4.32 -13.04 12.87
N GLN A 281 -4.04 -12.79 14.15
CA GLN A 281 -5.05 -12.64 15.20
C GLN A 281 -5.25 -11.19 15.63
N ASP A 282 -4.38 -10.27 15.21
CA ASP A 282 -4.49 -8.86 15.55
C ASP A 282 -5.54 -8.15 14.70
N LYS A 283 -5.97 -7.00 15.19
CA LYS A 283 -6.81 -6.05 14.45
C LYS A 283 -5.94 -5.02 13.72
N LEU A 284 -6.18 -4.88 12.41
CA LEU A 284 -5.38 -4.10 11.48
C LEU A 284 -6.13 -2.89 10.95
N ILE A 285 -5.46 -1.76 10.91
CA ILE A 285 -5.84 -0.58 10.15
C ILE A 285 -4.99 -0.57 8.88
N ILE A 286 -5.61 -0.43 7.72
CA ILE A 286 -4.91 -0.32 6.44
C ILE A 286 -5.21 1.04 5.84
N VAL A 287 -4.19 1.85 5.64
CA VAL A 287 -4.29 3.21 5.10
C VAL A 287 -3.72 3.25 3.69
N GLY A 288 -4.56 3.61 2.72
CA GLY A 288 -4.16 3.75 1.32
C GLY A 288 -4.91 4.88 0.61
N HIS A 289 -4.38 5.30 -0.52
CA HIS A 289 -4.96 6.33 -1.38
C HIS A 289 -6.20 5.78 -2.11
N ASN A 290 -7.22 6.61 -2.23
CA ASN A 290 -8.39 6.36 -3.08
C ASN A 290 -8.08 6.89 -4.48
N TYR A 291 -8.01 6.02 -5.48
CA TYR A 291 -7.89 6.42 -6.90
C TYR A 291 -9.25 6.77 -7.49
#